data_AF-A0A4U9HWC2-F1
#
_entry.id   AF-A0A4U9HWC2-F1
#
_cell.length_a   1.000
_cell.length_b   1.000
_cell.length_c   1.000
_cell.angle_alpha   90.00
_cell.angle_beta   90.00
_cell.angle_gamma   90.00
#
_symmetry.space_group_name_H-M   'P 1'
#
loop_
_entity.id
_entity.type
_entity.pdbx_description
1 polymer ?
#
loop_
_entity_poly.entity_id
_entity_poly.type
_entity_poly.pdbx_seq_one_letter_code
_entity_poly.pdbx_strand_id
1 'polypeptide(L)' 'MTLRTPIQLRSKLPDVGTTIFTVIGQLSAEHNAINLSQGAPNFECDPALIAGGTPGNAGGP' A
#
# COMPACT_ATOMS: atom_id res chain seq x y z
N MET A 1 -11.05 30.10 -8.93
CA MET A 1 -10.83 29.84 -10.37
C MET A 1 -10.01 28.57 -10.50
N THR A 2 -10.61 27.44 -10.88
CA THR A 2 -9.89 26.17 -11.08
C THR A 2 -9.23 26.19 -12.47
N LEU A 3 -7.91 26.10 -12.53
CA LEU A 3 -7.17 25.96 -13.78
C LEU A 3 -7.49 24.60 -14.40
N ARG A 4 -8.06 24.61 -15.62
CA ARG A 4 -8.26 23.40 -16.42
C ARG A 4 -7.09 23.27 -17.39
N THR A 5 -6.26 22.26 -17.19
CA THR A 5 -5.18 21.91 -18.13
C THR A 5 -5.80 21.26 -19.38
N PRO A 6 -5.42 21.68 -20.61
CA PRO A 6 -5.96 21.10 -21.84
C PRO A 6 -5.41 19.70 -22.16
N ILE A 7 -4.38 19.25 -21.44
CA ILE A 7 -3.81 17.91 -21.59
C ILE A 7 -4.76 16.87 -21.00
N GLN A 8 -5.30 16.03 -21.87
CA GLN A 8 -5.98 14.78 -21.50
C GLN A 8 -4.93 13.69 -21.27
N LEU A 9 -4.74 13.30 -20.01
CA LEU A 9 -3.87 12.18 -19.66
C LEU A 9 -4.49 10.87 -20.17
N ARG A 10 -3.98 10.34 -21.28
CA ARG A 10 -4.35 9.02 -21.77
C ARG A 10 -3.50 7.97 -21.07
N SER A 11 -4.13 7.05 -20.35
CA SER A 11 -3.42 5.91 -19.73
C SER A 11 -2.70 5.09 -20.80
N LYS A 12 -1.46 4.66 -20.50
CA LYS A 12 -0.74 3.68 -21.31
C LYS A 12 -1.29 2.26 -21.16
N LEU A 13 -2.11 2.04 -20.13
CA LEU A 13 -2.80 0.79 -19.83
C LEU A 13 -4.28 1.13 -19.59
N PRO A 14 -5.07 1.39 -20.65
CA PRO A 14 -6.46 1.83 -20.50
C PRO A 14 -7.37 0.73 -19.94
N ASP A 15 -7.00 -0.54 -20.13
CA ASP A 15 -7.82 -1.71 -19.78
C ASP A 15 -7.39 -2.40 -18.48
N VAL A 16 -6.38 -1.86 -17.78
CA VAL A 16 -5.99 -2.37 -16.45
C VAL A 16 -6.63 -1.53 -15.37
N GLY A 17 -7.08 -2.19 -14.30
CA GLY A 17 -7.70 -1.54 -13.16
C GLY A 17 -7.34 -2.25 -11.86
N THR A 18 -8.29 -2.25 -10.93
CA THR A 18 -8.17 -2.90 -9.62
C THR A 18 -7.92 -4.39 -9.77
N THR A 19 -7.02 -4.95 -8.95
CA THR A 19 -6.74 -6.39 -8.96
C THR A 19 -7.69 -7.16 -8.04
N ILE A 20 -7.83 -8.47 -8.26
CA ILE A 20 -8.62 -9.36 -7.41
C ILE A 20 -8.18 -9.30 -5.93
N PHE A 21 -6.89 -9.11 -5.66
CA PHE A 21 -6.35 -8.99 -4.30
C PHE A 21 -6.87 -7.74 -3.58
N THR A 22 -7.03 -6.63 -4.31
CA THR A 22 -7.61 -5.40 -3.76
C THR A 22 -9.09 -5.58 -3.47
N VAL A 23 -9.84 -6.24 -4.36
CA VAL A 23 -11.27 -6.52 -4.18
C VAL A 23 -11.52 -7.44 -2.97
N ILE A 24 -10.79 -8.55 -2.85
CA ILE A 24 -10.90 -9.48 -1.72
C ILE A 24 -10.47 -8.81 -0.41
N GLY A 25 -9.42 -7.99 -0.45
CA GLY A 25 -8.97 -7.21 0.71
C GLY A 25 -10.05 -6.25 1.23
N GLN A 26 -10.71 -5.52 0.32
CA GLN A 26 -11.84 -4.64 0.67
C GLN A 26 -13.02 -5.42 1.23
N LEU A 27 -13.44 -6.49 0.55
CA LEU A 27 -14.57 -7.32 0.98
C LEU A 27 -14.33 -7.96 2.36
N SER A 28 -13.09 -8.40 2.62
CA SER A 28 -12.73 -8.97 3.92
C SER A 28 -12.85 -7.92 5.05
N ALA A 29 -12.46 -6.68 4.79
CA ALA A 29 -12.59 -5.57 5.75
C ALA A 29 -14.06 -5.21 6.00
N GLU A 30 -14.89 -5.14 4.94
CA GLU A 30 -16.32 -4.83 5.04
C GLU A 30 -17.10 -5.87 5.85
N HIS A 31 -16.75 -7.16 5.69
CA HIS A 31 -17.42 -8.26 6.38
C HIS A 31 -16.72 -8.70 7.68
N ASN A 32 -15.69 -7.98 8.12
CA ASN A 32 -14.85 -8.36 9.28
C ASN A 32 -14.36 -9.82 9.19
N ALA A 33 -14.04 -10.26 7.98
CA ALA A 33 -13.51 -11.58 7.68
C ALA A 33 -11.98 -11.59 7.76
N ILE A 34 -11.41 -12.77 8.01
CA ILE A 34 -9.96 -12.94 7.97
C ILE A 34 -9.51 -12.84 6.51
N ASN A 35 -8.69 -11.83 6.21
CA ASN A 35 -8.00 -11.78 4.94
C ASN A 35 -6.86 -12.80 4.96
N LEU A 36 -6.86 -13.75 4.02
CA LEU A 36 -5.74 -14.67 3.74
C LEU A 36 -5.14 -14.44 2.35
N SER A 37 -5.66 -13.43 1.63
CA SER A 37 -5.21 -13.06 0.29
C SER A 37 -4.11 -11.99 0.31
N GLN A 38 -3.78 -11.41 1.48
CA GLN A 38 -2.68 -10.45 1.58
C GLN A 38 -1.34 -11.06 1.16
N GLY A 39 -0.56 -10.29 0.40
CA GLY A 39 0.79 -10.66 -0.01
C GLY A 39 1.88 -10.26 0.98
N ALA A 40 1.53 -9.60 2.09
CA ALA A 40 2.48 -9.11 3.09
C ALA A 40 2.16 -9.67 4.49
N PRO A 41 3.18 -9.82 5.36
CA PRO A 41 2.98 -10.16 6.76
C PRO A 41 2.04 -9.19 7.48
N ASN A 42 1.27 -9.71 8.43
CA ASN A 42 0.45 -8.92 9.37
C ASN A 42 1.15 -8.71 10.72
N PHE A 43 2.47 -8.88 10.76
CA PHE A 43 3.31 -8.68 11.93
C PHE A 43 4.40 -7.67 11.60
N GLU A 44 4.87 -6.97 12.63
CA GLU A 44 5.93 -5.98 12.51
C GLU A 44 7.27 -6.62 12.11
N CYS A 45 8.08 -5.87 11.38
CA CYS A 45 9.46 -6.27 11.09
C CYS A 45 10.29 -6.30 12.39
N ASP A 46 11.32 -7.15 12.44
CA ASP A 46 12.24 -7.19 13.58
C ASP A 46 12.85 -5.79 13.83
N PRO A 47 12.72 -5.21 15.04
CA PRO A 47 13.25 -3.89 15.35
C PRO A 47 14.75 -3.73 15.06
N ALA A 48 15.55 -4.79 15.18
CA ALA A 48 16.97 -4.76 14.88
C ALA A 48 17.24 -4.53 13.37
N LEU A 49 16.38 -5.05 12.50
CA LEU A 49 16.46 -4.83 11.05
C LEU A 49 16.11 -3.39 10.67
N ILE A 50 15.13 -2.80 11.37
CA ILE A 50 14.76 -1.39 11.19
C ILE A 50 15.86 -0.45 11.68
N ALA A 51 16.48 -0.78 12.82
CA ALA A 51 17.57 -0.01 13.41
C ALA A 51 18.82 0.02 12.52
N GLY A 52 19.16 -1.09 11.87
CA GLY A 52 20.30 -1.15 10.94
C GLY A 52 20.08 -0.41 9.61
N GLY A 53 18.82 -0.21 9.20
CA GLY A 53 18.45 0.42 7.92
C GLY A 53 18.15 1.92 8.00
N THR A 54 18.03 2.48 9.21
CA THR A 54 17.73 3.92 9.40
C THR A 54 19.02 4.66 9.78
N PRO A 55 19.66 5.41 8.87
CA PRO A 55 20.77 6.28 9.25
C PRO A 55 20.20 7.44 10.09
N GLY A 56 20.27 7.30 11.41
CA GLY A 56 19.89 8.37 12.34
C GLY A 56 18.76 8.02 13.29
N ASN A 57 18.97 7.03 14.16
CA ASN A 57 18.52 7.17 15.54
C ASN A 57 19.55 6.50 16.47
N ALA A 58 20.75 7.04 16.48
CA ALA A 58 21.69 6.84 17.59
C ALA A 58 21.21 7.68 18.79
N GLY A 59 20.03 7.34 19.30
CA GLY A 59 19.50 7.81 20.57
C GLY A 59 19.48 6.64 21.53
N GLY A 60 20.65 6.27 22.04
CA GLY A 60 20.72 5.48 23.27
C GLY A 60 20.29 6.35 24.47
N PRO A 61 20.00 5.75 25.65
CA PRO A 61 20.06 6.51 26.89
C PRO A 61 21.46 7.12 27.10
#